data_AF-A0A847ETF9-F1
#
_entry.id   AF-A0A847ETF9-F1
#
_cell.length_a   1.000
_cell.length_b   1.000
_cell.length_c   1.000
_cell.angle_alpha   90.00
_cell.angle_beta   90.00
_cell.angle_gamma   90.00
#
_symmetry.space_group_name_H-M   'P 1'
#
loop_
_entity.id
_entity.type
_entity.pdbx_description
1 polymer ?
#
loop_
_entity_poly.entity_id
_entity_poly.type
_entity_poly.pdbx_seq_one_letter_code
_entity_poly.pdbx_strand_id
1 'polypeptide(L)' 'MDTNVKSVEKVNEELVNQLIALGLTQKKAVDTASLFLFSWMKSKGAKIDLYEYENDVKIFLEKLKKSS' A
#
# COMPACT_ATOMS: atom_id res chain seq x y z
N MET A 1 -22.17 -3.69 15.94
CA MET A 1 -20.80 -4.17 15.80
C MET A 1 -20.26 -3.55 14.52
N ASP A 2 -19.42 -2.52 14.63
CA ASP A 2 -18.72 -1.98 13.47
C ASP A 2 -17.69 -3.00 13.01
N THR A 3 -18.09 -3.89 12.11
CA THR A 3 -17.16 -4.73 11.37
C THR A 3 -16.36 -3.81 10.45
N ASN A 4 -15.25 -3.30 10.98
CA ASN A 4 -14.20 -2.64 10.20
C ASN A 4 -13.59 -3.70 9.27
N VAL A 5 -14.30 -4.06 8.20
CA VAL A 5 -13.78 -4.90 7.14
C VAL A 5 -12.72 -4.05 6.44
N LYS A 6 -11.44 -4.34 6.73
CA LYS A 6 -10.35 -3.78 5.94
C LYS A 6 -10.55 -4.20 4.49
N SER A 7 -10.32 -3.28 3.56
CA SER A 7 -10.38 -3.52 2.12
C SER A 7 -9.05 -3.16 1.49
N VAL A 8 -8.84 -3.56 0.24
CA VAL A 8 -7.63 -3.20 -0.53
C VAL A 8 -7.53 -1.68 -0.66
N GLU A 9 -8.65 -0.98 -0.87
CA GLU A 9 -8.68 0.48 -0.93
C GLU A 9 -8.18 1.09 0.39
N LYS A 10 -8.66 0.59 1.53
CA LYS A 10 -8.27 1.11 2.85
C LYS A 10 -6.79 0.90 3.14
N VAL A 11 -6.24 -0.27 2.80
CA VAL A 11 -4.79 -0.54 2.91
C VAL A 11 -3.99 0.38 1.98
N ASN A 12 -4.50 0.67 0.78
CA ASN A 12 -3.85 1.59 -0.16
C ASN A 12 -3.88 3.05 0.33
N GLU A 13 -4.98 3.49 0.93
CA GLU A 13 -5.07 4.81 1.59
C GLU A 13 -4.07 4.91 2.76
N GLU A 14 -3.97 3.87 3.58
CA GLU A 14 -2.96 3.79 4.66
C GLU A 14 -1.53 3.88 4.11
N LEU A 15 -1.24 3.23 2.97
CA LEU A 15 0.05 3.35 2.28
C LEU A 15 0.32 4.80 1.83
N VAL A 16 -0.65 5.48 1.21
CA VAL A 16 -0.50 6.89 0.80
C VAL A 16 -0.15 7.76 2.01
N ASN A 17 -0.87 7.61 3.12
CA ASN A 17 -0.63 8.39 4.34
C ASN A 17 0.77 8.12 4.92
N GLN A 18 1.23 6.87 4.91
CA GLN A 18 2.58 6.54 5.38
C GLN A 18 3.67 7.11 4.48
N LEU A 19 3.47 7.12 3.15
CA LEU A 19 4.42 7.74 2.22
C LEU A 19 4.51 9.26 2.43
N ILE A 20 3.39 9.92 2.70
CA ILE A 20 3.38 11.35 3.07
C ILE A 20 4.13 11.58 4.38
N ALA A 21 3.92 10.73 5.39
CA ALA A 21 4.64 10.80 6.66
C ALA A 21 6.16 10.56 6.51
N LEU A 22 6.58 9.84 5.47
CA LEU A 22 7.99 9.68 5.08
C LEU A 22 8.56 10.86 4.27
N GLY A 23 7.78 11.92 4.06
CA GLY A 23 8.21 13.15 3.41
C GLY A 23 7.91 13.25 1.92
N LEU A 24 7.15 12.31 1.34
CA LEU A 24 6.69 12.45 -0.03
C LEU A 24 5.59 13.52 -0.11
N THR A 25 5.63 14.34 -1.17
CA THR A 25 4.49 15.20 -1.52
C THR A 25 3.25 14.33 -1.78
N GLN A 26 2.05 14.84 -1.48
CA GLN A 26 0.78 14.14 -1.71
C GLN A 26 0.69 13.51 -3.11
N LYS A 27 1.03 14.26 -4.17
CA LYS A 27 1.02 13.75 -5.54
C LYS A 27 1.93 12.51 -5.70
N LYS A 28 3.20 12.62 -5.30
CA LYS A 28 4.15 11.49 -5.37
C LYS A 28 3.71 10.29 -4.54
N ALA A 29 3.11 10.52 -3.36
CA ALA A 29 2.60 9.45 -2.52
C ALA A 29 1.46 8.68 -3.20
N VAL A 30 0.49 9.40 -3.80
CA VAL A 30 -0.60 8.81 -4.57
C VAL A 30 -0.08 8.06 -5.80
N ASP A 31 0.83 8.66 -6.57
CA ASP A 31 1.42 8.04 -7.76
C ASP A 31 2.16 6.74 -7.39
N THR A 32 2.93 6.77 -6.30
CA THR A 32 3.71 5.62 -5.82
C THR A 32 2.80 4.50 -5.32
N ALA A 33 1.80 4.81 -4.49
CA ALA A 33 0.85 3.82 -3.97
C ALA A 33 0.02 3.20 -5.10
N SER A 34 -0.44 4.01 -6.06
CA SER A 34 -1.20 3.53 -7.22
C SER A 34 -0.35 2.62 -8.11
N LEU A 35 0.90 2.99 -8.36
CA LEU A 35 1.84 2.17 -9.13
C LEU A 35 2.17 0.85 -8.41
N PHE A 36 2.34 0.91 -7.09
CA PHE A 36 2.55 -0.28 -6.26
C PHE A 36 1.36 -1.23 -6.35
N LEU A 37 0.13 -0.75 -6.10
CA LEU A 37 -1.09 -1.54 -6.18
C LEU A 37 -1.28 -2.16 -7.57
N PHE A 38 -1.10 -1.37 -8.63
CA PHE A 38 -1.21 -1.86 -10.01
C PHE A 38 -0.19 -2.97 -10.30
N SER A 39 1.07 -2.76 -9.91
CA SER A 39 2.15 -3.74 -10.11
C SER A 39 1.90 -5.01 -9.30
N TRP A 40 1.41 -4.87 -8.07
CA TRP A 40 1.04 -5.98 -7.20
C TRP A 40 -0.09 -6.80 -7.81
N MET A 41 -1.20 -6.17 -8.23
CA MET A 41 -2.31 -6.86 -8.88
C MET A 41 -1.87 -7.61 -10.13
N LYS A 42 -1.02 -6.98 -10.97
CA LYS A 42 -0.46 -7.63 -12.14
C LYS A 42 0.37 -8.88 -11.79
N SER A 43 1.06 -8.88 -10.66
CA SER A 43 1.86 -10.02 -10.21
C SER A 43 1.02 -11.19 -9.64
N LYS A 44 -0.13 -10.90 -9.01
CA LYS A 44 -1.00 -11.92 -8.39
C LYS A 44 -2.05 -12.49 -9.35
N GLY A 45 -2.38 -11.78 -10.42
CA GLY A 45 -3.40 -12.20 -11.39
C GLY A 45 -4.82 -12.11 -10.81
N ALA A 46 -5.61 -13.18 -10.94
CA ALA A 46 -7.03 -13.18 -10.54
C ALA A 46 -7.29 -13.43 -9.04
N LYS A 47 -6.27 -13.80 -8.26
CA LYS A 47 -6.42 -14.06 -6.82
C LYS A 47 -5.96 -12.85 -6.02
N ILE A 48 -6.92 -11.99 -5.68
CA ILE A 48 -6.68 -10.86 -4.78
C ILE A 48 -6.87 -11.35 -3.34
N ASP A 49 -5.79 -11.39 -2.58
CA ASP A 49 -5.80 -11.65 -1.14
C ASP A 49 -5.42 -10.38 -0.37
N LEU A 50 -6.32 -9.95 0.52
CA LEU A 50 -6.15 -8.74 1.33
C LEU A 50 -4.96 -8.85 2.30
N TYR A 51 -4.79 -10.00 2.95
CA TYR A 51 -3.73 -10.19 3.94
C TYR A 51 -2.36 -10.21 3.26
N GLU A 52 -2.28 -10.80 2.08
CA GLU A 52 -1.08 -10.76 1.25
C GLU A 52 -0.74 -9.33 0.82
N TYR A 53 -1.73 -8.56 0.36
CA TYR A 53 -1.51 -7.15 0.01
C TYR A 53 -1.02 -6.33 1.20
N GLU A 54 -1.66 -6.46 2.36
CA GLU A 54 -1.25 -5.77 3.58
C GLU A 54 0.18 -6.13 4.00
N ASN A 55 0.57 -7.39 3.87
CA ASN A 55 1.93 -7.85 4.18
C ASN A 55 2.97 -7.27 3.20
N ASP A 56 2.68 -7.29 1.90
CA ASP A 56 3.58 -6.75 0.88
C ASP A 56 3.75 -5.23 1.02
N VAL A 57 2.69 -4.50 1.42
CA VAL A 57 2.76 -3.07 1.78
C VAL A 57 3.69 -2.84 2.98
N LYS A 58 3.59 -3.66 4.03
CA LYS A 58 4.49 -3.56 5.20
C LYS A 58 5.94 -3.76 4.81
N ILE A 59 6.25 -4.81 4.02
CA ILE A 59 7.59 -5.09 3.52
C ILE A 59 8.12 -3.91 2.69
N PHE A 60 7.29 -3.34 1.81
CA PHE A 60 7.67 -2.18 1.00
C PHE A 60 8.05 -0.97 1.86
N LEU A 61 7.23 -0.64 2.86
CA LEU A 61 7.48 0.47 3.77
C LEU A 61 8.71 0.24 4.66
N GLU A 62 8.94 -0.98 5.14
CA GLU A 62 10.15 -1.32 5.89
C GLU A 62 11.42 -1.16 5.05
N LYS A 63 11.38 -1.56 3.77
CA LYS A 63 12.52 -1.37 2.86
C LYS A 63 12.79 0.12 2.61
N LEU A 64 11.75 0.90 2.36
CA LEU A 64 11.88 2.36 2.20
C LEU A 64 12.53 3.01 3.43
N LYS A 65 12.09 2.66 4.64
CA LYS A 65 12.64 3.20 5.90
C LYS A 65 14.10 2.82 6.15
N LYS A 66 14.57 1.69 5.61
CA LYS A 66 15.98 1.25 5.72
C LYS A 66 16.89 1.89 4.68
N SER A 67 16.33 2.43 3.60
CA SER A 67 17.06 3.07 2.50
C SER A 67 17.15 4.59 2.65
N SER A 68 16.42 5.18 3.60
CA SER A 68 16.53 6.58 4.04
C SER A 68 17.44 6.69 5.26
#